data_AF-A0A7S2JQV5-F1
#
_entry.id   AF-A0A7S2JQV5-F1
#
_cell.length_a   1.000
_cell.length_b   1.000
_cell.length_c   1.000
_cell.angle_alpha   90.00
_cell.angle_beta   90.00
_cell.angle_gamma   90.00
#
_symmetry.space_group_name_H-M   'P 1'
#
loop_
_entity.id
_entity.type
_entity.pdbx_description
1 polymer ?
#
loop_
_entity_poly.entity_id
_entity_poly.type
_entity_poly.pdbx_seq_one_letter_code
_entity_poly.pdbx_strand_id
1 'polypeptide(L)'
;AAVESSFGAQPSPHRRMVRFWARNSGQFYVRSTTATVRMMRTLAKRMATEEVWDQSAYSQEGLWPAIDRTKPSTSGGRVGSRVSVRILNYACFCNSKWFFRHLVHEPKWAHHRPVSVHTNYHPEKQARM
;
A
#
# COMPACT_ATOMS: atom_id res chain seq x y z
N ALA A 1 -17.31 2.85 49.67
CA ALA A 1 -17.18 2.34 48.28
C ALA A 1 -16.57 3.45 47.44
N ALA A 2 -15.26 3.37 47.20
CA ALA A 2 -14.54 4.29 46.33
C ALA A 2 -13.63 3.43 45.45
N VAL A 3 -13.80 3.63 44.15
CA VAL A 3 -13.30 2.83 43.03
C VAL A 3 -11.79 3.04 42.89
N GLU A 4 -11.03 1.94 42.84
CA GLU A 4 -9.63 1.93 42.46
C GLU A 4 -9.46 2.51 41.05
N SER A 5 -8.68 3.59 40.93
CA SER A 5 -8.27 4.14 39.65
C SER A 5 -7.11 3.32 39.08
N SER A 6 -7.45 2.30 38.30
CA SER A 6 -6.50 1.53 37.52
C SER A 6 -5.98 2.33 36.31
N PHE A 7 -5.15 3.34 36.56
CA PHE A 7 -4.26 3.94 35.57
C PHE A 7 -2.92 3.19 35.58
N GLY A 8 -2.94 1.96 35.08
CA GLY A 8 -1.77 1.08 34.99
C GLY A 8 -1.50 0.62 33.58
N ALA A 9 -0.89 1.47 32.75
CA ALA A 9 -0.02 1.06 31.65
C ALA A 9 0.73 2.27 31.08
N GLN A 10 2.01 2.41 31.45
CA GLN A 10 2.95 3.28 30.73
C GLN A 10 3.09 2.76 29.29
N PRO A 11 2.85 3.57 28.24
CA PRO A 11 2.99 3.10 26.86
C PRO A 11 4.46 2.75 26.57
N SER A 12 4.69 1.53 26.08
CA SER A 12 6.03 1.05 25.71
C SER A 12 6.73 2.03 24.74
N PRO A 13 8.01 2.38 24.93
CA PRO A 13 8.67 3.52 24.28
C PRO A 13 8.98 3.36 22.78
N HIS A 14 8.50 2.31 22.10
CA HIS A 14 8.92 1.98 20.73
C HIS A 14 7.79 1.64 19.76
N ARG A 15 6.59 2.22 19.92
CA ARG A 15 5.62 2.22 18.83
C ARG A 15 6.06 3.24 17.78
N ARG A 16 7.06 2.88 16.95
CA ARG A 16 7.47 3.67 15.79
C ARG A 16 6.26 3.83 14.88
N MET A 17 5.67 5.03 14.89
CA MET A 17 4.61 5.40 13.97
C MET A 17 5.22 5.54 12.58
N VAL A 18 5.10 4.48 11.78
CA VAL A 18 5.48 4.54 10.37
C VAL A 18 4.37 5.30 9.64
N ARG A 19 4.62 6.57 9.29
CA ARG A 19 3.76 7.30 8.36
C ARG A 19 3.88 6.65 6.99
N PHE A 20 2.87 5.89 6.62
CA PHE A 20 2.78 5.24 5.33
C PHE A 20 1.83 6.01 4.42
N TRP A 21 2.24 6.22 3.17
CA TRP A 21 1.36 6.78 2.15
C TRP A 21 0.72 5.65 1.37
N ALA A 22 -0.61 5.56 1.48
CA ALA A 22 -1.41 4.69 0.62
C ALA A 22 -1.07 4.98 -0.84
N ARG A 23 -0.60 3.94 -1.54
CA ARG A 23 -0.34 4.01 -2.97
C ARG A 23 -1.62 3.66 -3.71
N ASN A 24 -1.87 4.34 -4.82
CA ASN A 24 -2.95 3.96 -5.71
C ASN A 24 -2.66 2.56 -6.30
N SER A 25 -3.62 1.65 -6.22
CA SER A 25 -3.50 0.30 -6.81
C SER A 25 -4.12 0.16 -8.21
N GLY A 26 -4.56 1.26 -8.83
CA GLY A 26 -5.22 1.22 -10.13
C GLY A 26 -4.30 0.80 -11.28
N GLN A 27 -2.98 0.94 -11.12
CA GLN A 27 -2.01 0.52 -12.11
C GLN A 27 -0.67 0.17 -11.46
N PHE A 28 -0.14 -0.98 -11.81
CA PHE A 28 1.15 -1.46 -11.35
C PHE A 28 2.02 -1.94 -12.50
N TYR A 29 3.32 -1.73 -12.36
CA TYR A 29 4.32 -2.49 -13.08
C TYR A 29 5.01 -3.44 -12.10
N VAL A 30 5.04 -4.72 -12.44
CA VAL A 30 5.55 -5.78 -11.57
C VAL A 30 6.62 -6.56 -12.34
N ARG A 31 7.87 -6.51 -11.87
CA ARG A 31 8.96 -7.34 -12.41
C ARG A 31 8.99 -8.69 -11.69
N SER A 32 9.02 -9.78 -12.44
CA SER A 32 9.05 -11.18 -11.94
C SER A 32 10.40 -11.56 -11.29
N THR A 33 10.73 -10.95 -10.16
CA THR A 33 11.86 -11.37 -9.32
C THR A 33 11.41 -12.37 -8.26
N THR A 34 12.34 -13.13 -7.68
CA THR A 34 12.05 -14.06 -6.57
C THR A 34 11.34 -13.36 -5.40
N ALA A 35 11.77 -12.14 -5.07
CA ALA A 35 11.14 -11.34 -4.01
C ALA A 35 9.69 -10.96 -4.37
N THR A 36 9.47 -10.53 -5.62
CA THR A 36 8.14 -10.16 -6.12
C THR A 36 7.19 -11.35 -6.13
N VAL A 37 7.63 -12.52 -6.62
CA VAL A 37 6.79 -13.73 -6.65
C VAL A 37 6.38 -14.14 -5.25
N ARG A 38 7.30 -14.08 -4.28
CA ARG A 38 6.99 -14.35 -2.88
C ARG A 38 6.00 -13.36 -2.28
N MET A 39 6.16 -12.07 -2.58
CA MET A 39 5.20 -11.04 -2.17
C MET A 39 3.82 -11.32 -2.77
N MET A 40 3.73 -11.65 -4.06
CA MET A 40 2.46 -11.95 -4.72
C MET A 40 1.77 -13.21 -4.17
N ARG A 41 2.52 -14.26 -3.81
CA ARG A 41 1.97 -15.42 -3.11
C ARG A 41 1.40 -15.06 -1.74
N THR A 42 2.10 -14.18 -1.02
CA THR A 42 1.65 -13.68 0.29
C THR A 42 0.37 -12.86 0.13
N LEU A 43 0.33 -11.96 -0.86
CA LEU A 43 -0.84 -11.16 -1.17
C LEU A 43 -2.03 -12.04 -1.54
N ALA A 44 -1.84 -13.05 -2.40
CA ALA A 44 -2.89 -14.00 -2.78
C ALA A 44 -3.46 -14.75 -1.57
N LYS A 45 -2.60 -15.22 -0.66
CA LYS A 45 -3.04 -15.82 0.60
C LYS A 45 -3.88 -14.84 1.42
N ARG A 46 -3.42 -13.59 1.58
CA ARG A 46 -4.14 -12.57 2.35
C ARG A 46 -5.51 -12.25 1.75
N MET A 47 -5.60 -12.11 0.42
CA MET A 47 -6.89 -11.90 -0.26
C MET A 47 -7.87 -13.07 -0.05
N ALA A 48 -7.36 -14.29 0.15
CA ALA A 48 -8.18 -15.47 0.38
C ALA A 48 -8.60 -15.67 1.85
N THR A 49 -7.87 -15.10 2.81
CA THR A 49 -8.04 -15.42 4.25
C THR A 49 -8.34 -14.23 5.13
N GLU A 50 -8.04 -13.01 4.69
CA GLU A 50 -8.23 -11.78 5.46
C GLU A 50 -9.29 -10.91 4.77
N GLU A 51 -10.14 -10.24 5.55
CA GLU A 51 -11.02 -9.19 5.04
C GLU A 51 -10.20 -7.90 4.84
N VAL A 52 -9.43 -7.87 3.76
CA VAL A 52 -8.54 -6.76 3.44
C VAL A 52 -8.56 -6.45 1.96
N TRP A 53 -8.55 -5.16 1.62
CA TRP A 53 -8.54 -4.72 0.24
C TRP A 53 -7.15 -4.86 -0.40
N ASP A 54 -7.11 -5.10 -1.71
CA ASP A 54 -5.89 -5.31 -2.48
C ASP A 54 -4.91 -4.13 -2.34
N GLN A 55 -5.41 -2.89 -2.39
CA GLN A 55 -4.59 -1.68 -2.27
C GLN A 55 -3.88 -1.63 -0.93
N SER A 56 -4.63 -1.94 0.14
CA SER A 56 -4.15 -1.91 1.53
C SER A 56 -3.16 -3.03 1.78
N ALA A 57 -3.48 -4.26 1.35
CA ALA A 57 -2.60 -5.41 1.51
C ALA A 57 -1.31 -5.25 0.68
N TYR A 58 -1.40 -4.87 -0.60
CA TYR A 58 -0.25 -4.60 -1.46
C TYR A 58 0.66 -3.51 -0.87
N SER A 59 0.04 -2.44 -0.38
CA SER A 59 0.72 -1.34 0.26
C SER A 59 1.50 -1.77 1.51
N GLN A 60 0.87 -2.58 2.37
CA GLN A 60 1.47 -3.14 3.59
C GLN A 60 2.60 -4.13 3.28
N GLU A 61 2.40 -5.05 2.33
CA GLU A 61 3.43 -6.01 1.94
C GLU A 61 4.65 -5.31 1.33
N GLY A 62 4.43 -4.26 0.53
CA GLY A 62 5.50 -3.42 -0.01
C GLY A 62 6.13 -2.47 1.02
N LEU A 63 5.56 -2.33 2.23
CA LEU A 63 6.11 -1.54 3.34
C LEU A 63 7.08 -2.37 4.20
N TRP A 64 7.14 -3.68 4.02
CA TRP A 64 8.02 -4.56 4.78
C TRP A 64 9.25 -4.99 3.96
N PRO A 65 10.19 -4.07 3.62
CA PRO A 65 11.40 -4.44 2.90
C PRO A 65 12.27 -5.39 3.73
N ALA A 66 12.16 -5.37 5.06
CA ALA A 66 12.79 -6.33 5.96
C ALA A 66 11.97 -6.45 7.25
N ILE A 67 11.34 -7.60 7.48
CA ILE A 67 11.04 -8.01 8.86
C ILE A 67 12.11 -9.03 9.25
N ASP A 68 12.71 -8.68 10.38
CA ASP A 68 13.78 -9.27 11.17
C ASP A 68 14.17 -10.75 10.89
N ARG A 69 15.46 -10.98 10.58
CA ARG A 69 16.05 -12.34 10.52
C ARG A 69 16.36 -12.91 11.91
N THR A 70 16.25 -12.10 12.97
CA THR A 70 16.64 -12.46 14.35
C THR A 70 15.47 -12.90 15.22
N LYS A 71 14.21 -12.77 14.75
CA LYS A 71 13.05 -13.33 15.44
C LYS A 71 12.70 -14.72 14.89
N PRO A 72 12.82 -15.79 15.70
CA PRO A 72 12.30 -17.09 15.30
C PRO A 72 10.78 -16.98 15.14
N SER A 73 10.23 -17.71 14.18
CA SER A 73 8.81 -17.65 13.79
C SER A 73 7.84 -18.09 14.90
N THR A 74 8.35 -18.45 16.08
CA THR A 74 7.60 -18.77 17.30
C THR A 74 6.89 -17.56 17.92
N SER A 75 7.23 -16.32 17.53
CA SER A 75 6.55 -15.10 17.99
C SER A 75 5.78 -14.36 16.88
N GLY A 76 5.09 -15.09 16.00
CA GLY A 76 4.09 -14.50 15.08
C GLY A 76 4.61 -13.43 14.09
N GLY A 77 5.94 -13.28 13.92
CA GLY A 77 6.53 -12.29 13.03
C GLY A 77 6.37 -12.67 11.56
N ARG A 78 5.87 -11.75 10.72
CA ARG A 78 5.78 -11.94 9.26
C ARG A 78 7.16 -11.81 8.63
N VAL A 79 7.52 -12.62 7.64
CA VAL A 79 8.76 -12.44 6.87
C VAL A 79 8.56 -11.30 5.86
N GLY A 80 9.44 -10.29 5.89
CA GLY A 80 9.33 -9.14 4.98
C GLY A 80 9.47 -9.52 3.50
N SER A 81 8.73 -8.83 2.63
CA SER A 81 8.62 -9.10 1.19
C SER A 81 9.94 -8.90 0.43
N ARG A 82 10.86 -8.07 0.95
CA ARG A 82 12.16 -7.73 0.33
C ARG A 82 12.03 -7.16 -1.09
N VAL A 83 10.87 -6.58 -1.42
CA VAL A 83 10.69 -5.89 -2.69
C VAL A 83 11.18 -4.45 -2.59
N SER A 84 11.77 -3.95 -3.69
CA SER A 84 11.98 -2.52 -3.89
C SER A 84 10.76 -1.94 -4.61
N VAL A 85 10.27 -0.78 -4.18
CA VAL A 85 9.16 -0.10 -4.85
C VAL A 85 9.59 1.26 -5.39
N ARG A 86 9.11 1.60 -6.58
CA ARG A 86 9.22 2.92 -7.19
C ARG A 86 7.83 3.42 -7.58
N ILE A 87 7.64 4.73 -7.55
CA ILE A 87 6.38 5.37 -7.96
C ILE A 87 6.48 5.73 -9.45
N LEU A 88 5.50 5.30 -10.24
CA LEU A 88 5.39 5.69 -11.64
C LEU A 88 5.17 7.21 -11.76
N ASN A 89 5.72 7.83 -12.80
CA ASN A 89 5.45 9.24 -13.07
C ASN A 89 3.96 9.40 -13.41
N TYR A 90 3.23 10.14 -12.56
CA TYR A 90 1.79 10.31 -12.67
C TYR A 90 1.36 11.06 -13.95
N ALA A 91 2.24 11.84 -14.58
CA ALA A 91 1.97 12.49 -15.86
C ALA A 91 2.12 11.50 -17.04
N CYS A 92 2.98 10.49 -16.92
CA CYS A 92 3.13 9.45 -17.94
C CYS A 92 2.09 8.33 -17.78
N PHE A 93 1.80 7.91 -16.55
CA PHE A 93 0.92 6.80 -16.21
C PHE A 93 -0.24 7.31 -15.34
N CYS A 94 -1.16 8.02 -15.97
CA CYS A 94 -2.19 8.80 -15.28
C CYS A 94 -3.32 7.92 -14.75
N ASN A 95 -3.83 8.26 -13.56
CA ASN A 95 -5.19 7.89 -13.19
C ASN A 95 -6.19 8.78 -13.94
N SER A 96 -7.33 8.21 -14.37
CA SER A 96 -8.41 8.93 -15.05
C SER A 96 -8.86 10.20 -14.33
N LYS A 97 -8.89 10.20 -12.99
CA LYS A 97 -9.23 11.40 -12.19
C LYS A 97 -8.29 12.57 -12.48
N TRP A 98 -6.98 12.32 -12.50
CA TRP A 98 -6.01 13.39 -12.74
C TRP A 98 -6.03 13.81 -14.21
N PHE A 99 -6.17 12.84 -15.12
CA PHE A 99 -6.28 13.09 -16.55
C PHE A 99 -7.44 14.07 -16.87
N PHE A 100 -8.67 13.72 -16.44
CA PHE A 100 -9.85 14.53 -16.75
C PHE A 100 -9.91 15.83 -15.94
N ARG A 101 -9.35 15.90 -14.73
CA ARG A 101 -9.39 17.14 -13.94
C ARG A 101 -8.29 18.14 -14.29
N HIS A 102 -7.13 17.68 -14.73
CA HIS A 102 -5.94 18.53 -14.87
C HIS A 102 -5.38 18.49 -16.29
N LEU A 103 -5.04 17.31 -16.80
CA LEU A 103 -4.32 17.21 -18.08
C LEU A 103 -5.12 17.79 -19.24
N VAL A 104 -6.43 17.51 -19.30
CA VAL A 104 -7.31 18.00 -20.38
C VAL A 104 -7.57 19.51 -20.31
N HIS A 105 -7.51 20.11 -19.11
CA HIS A 105 -7.99 21.48 -18.89
C HIS A 105 -6.89 22.53 -18.71
N GLU A 106 -5.68 22.15 -18.32
CA GLU A 106 -4.61 23.11 -18.06
C GLU A 106 -3.75 23.34 -19.33
N PRO A 107 -3.64 24.59 -19.85
CA PRO A 107 -2.92 24.88 -21.10
C PRO A 107 -1.47 24.41 -21.13
N LYS A 108 -0.80 24.37 -19.96
CA LYS A 108 0.58 23.89 -19.83
C LYS A 108 0.78 22.42 -20.24
N TRP A 109 -0.30 21.63 -20.29
CA TRP A 109 -0.28 20.22 -20.70
C TRP A 109 -0.81 20.00 -22.13
N ALA A 110 -1.11 21.04 -22.90
CA ALA A 110 -1.77 20.93 -24.20
C ALA A 110 -1.07 19.99 -25.20
N HIS A 111 0.25 19.86 -25.11
CA HIS A 111 1.05 18.98 -25.98
C HIS A 111 1.51 17.69 -25.29
N HIS A 112 1.23 17.55 -23.99
CA HIS A 112 1.65 16.37 -23.24
C HIS A 112 0.74 15.18 -23.55
N ARG A 113 1.34 14.05 -23.93
CA ARG A 113 0.62 12.80 -24.22
C ARG A 113 1.03 11.75 -23.19
N PRO A 114 0.11 11.28 -22.33
CA PRO A 114 0.45 10.23 -21.38
C PRO A 114 0.72 8.92 -22.12
N VAL A 115 1.57 8.08 -21.54
CA VAL A 115 1.87 6.72 -22.04
C VAL A 115 0.65 5.82 -21.84
N SER A 116 -0.05 5.97 -20.71
CA SER A 116 -1.30 5.26 -20.45
C SER A 116 -2.19 6.05 -19.50
N VAL A 117 -3.50 5.89 -19.65
CA VAL A 117 -4.51 6.37 -18.70
C VAL A 117 -5.26 5.17 -18.15
N HIS A 118 -5.19 4.94 -16.84
CA HIS A 118 -5.95 3.88 -16.20
C HIS A 118 -7.26 4.43 -15.61
N THR A 119 -8.35 3.79 -15.94
CA THR A 119 -9.68 4.07 -15.41
C THR A 119 -9.91 3.25 -14.14
N ASN A 120 -10.00 3.94 -13.00
CA ASN A 120 -10.35 3.31 -11.73
C ASN A 120 -11.79 3.75 -11.39
N TYR A 121 -12.77 2.89 -11.69
CA TYR A 121 -14.18 3.11 -11.36
C TYR A 121 -14.65 2.07 -10.34
N HIS A 122 -14.95 2.56 -9.13
CA HIS A 122 -15.54 1.77 -8.04
C HIS A 122 -16.62 2.64 -7.37
N PRO A 123 -17.92 2.42 -7.65
CA PRO A 123 -19.01 3.24 -7.11
C PRO A 123 -19.11 3.25 -5.57
N GLU A 124 -18.51 2.28 -4.91
CA GLU A 124 -18.57 2.00 -3.47
C GLU A 124 -17.23 2.27 -2.74
N LYS A 125 -16.36 3.08 -3.36
CA LYS A 125 -14.98 3.36 -2.90
C LYS A 125 -14.84 3.89 -1.47
N GLN A 126 -15.87 4.55 -0.93
CA GLN A 126 -15.83 5.12 0.44
C GLN A 126 -15.90 4.05 1.54
N ALA A 127 -16.60 2.94 1.30
CA ALA A 127 -16.61 1.80 2.24
C ALA A 127 -15.36 0.91 2.12
N ARG A 128 -14.41 1.28 1.24
CA ARG A 128 -13.24 0.46 0.82
C ARG A 128 -11.88 1.07 1.15
N MET A 129 -11.84 2.31 1.65
CA MET A 129 -10.63 3.01 2.10
C MET A 129 -10.55 3.04 3.62
#